data_AF-A0A662SG22-F1
#
_entry.id   AF-A0A662SG22-F1
#
_cell.length_a   1.000
_cell.length_b   1.000
_cell.length_c   1.000
_cell.angle_alpha   90.00
_cell.angle_beta   90.00
_cell.angle_gamma   90.00
#
_symmetry.space_group_name_H-M   'P 1'
#
loop_
_entity.id
_entity.type
_entity.pdbx_description
1 polymer ?
#
loop_
_entity_poly.entity_id
_entity_poly.type
_entity_poly.pdbx_seq_one_letter_code
_entity_poly.pdbx_strand_id
1 'polypeptide(L)'
;RKEVKEYLVEGYEKTLGIELEPGNLTEEERNEWKKLIEKFGSDKWTYKKEFEHERLLEIITGKCTKVSEDIQVCEATYKTEKLLRIIIEVSKGKITDVVISGDFFMEPYTALRLLEEELIGAKLEREELSEKVRSFFKKAGVRLVGAKPEDLVEALMKASERPHL
;
A
#
# COMPACT_ATOMS: atom_id res chain seq x y z
N ARG A 1 19.33 21.67 -15.18
CA ARG A 1 18.99 20.22 -15.29
C ARG A 1 20.05 19.40 -16.01
N LYS A 2 20.71 19.90 -17.07
CA LYS A 2 21.78 19.19 -17.78
C LYS A 2 23.07 19.07 -16.95
N GLU A 3 23.55 20.19 -16.41
CA GLU A 3 24.75 20.24 -15.53
C GLU A 3 24.65 19.28 -14.34
N VAL A 4 23.48 19.18 -13.71
CA VAL A 4 23.24 18.23 -12.59
C VAL A 4 23.43 16.77 -13.03
N LYS A 5 23.02 16.41 -14.26
CA LYS A 5 23.22 15.05 -14.78
C LYS A 5 24.70 14.78 -15.05
N GLU A 6 25.42 15.76 -15.59
CA GLU A 6 26.87 15.66 -15.82
C GLU A 6 27.61 15.41 -14.51
N TYR A 7 27.32 16.19 -13.46
CA TYR A 7 27.91 15.96 -12.14
C TYR A 7 27.53 14.61 -11.51
N LEU A 8 26.33 14.09 -11.77
CA LEU A 8 25.95 12.76 -11.31
C LEU A 8 26.76 11.67 -12.02
N VAL A 9 26.91 11.75 -13.34
CA VAL A 9 27.72 10.80 -14.12
C VAL A 9 29.15 10.79 -13.62
N GLU A 10 29.80 11.95 -13.54
CA GLU A 10 31.17 12.09 -13.02
C GLU A 10 31.30 11.53 -11.59
N GLY A 11 30.31 11.80 -10.74
CA GLY A 11 30.27 11.30 -9.37
C GLY A 11 30.21 9.78 -9.30
N TYR A 12 29.38 9.14 -10.13
CA TYR A 12 29.27 7.68 -10.18
C TYR A 12 30.54 7.03 -10.75
N GLU A 13 31.08 7.55 -11.85
CA GLU A 13 32.31 7.03 -12.46
C GLU A 13 33.48 7.06 -11.48
N LYS A 14 33.68 8.20 -10.81
CA LYS A 14 34.73 8.36 -9.80
C LYS A 14 34.55 7.44 -8.60
N THR A 15 33.32 7.30 -8.11
CA THR A 15 33.03 6.53 -6.88
C THR A 15 33.12 5.04 -7.11
N LEU A 16 32.64 4.57 -8.26
CA LEU A 16 32.59 3.14 -8.61
C LEU A 16 33.84 2.67 -9.36
N GLY A 17 34.66 3.60 -9.86
CA GLY A 17 35.85 3.28 -10.67
C GLY A 17 35.48 2.66 -12.02
N ILE A 18 34.37 3.10 -12.61
CA ILE A 18 33.86 2.63 -13.91
C ILE A 18 33.73 3.79 -14.88
N GLU A 19 33.63 3.47 -16.17
CA GLU A 19 33.25 4.42 -17.23
C GLU A 19 31.78 4.14 -17.61
N LEU A 20 30.96 5.19 -17.67
CA LEU A 20 29.55 5.08 -18.01
C LEU A 20 29.33 5.40 -19.48
N GLU A 21 28.89 4.41 -20.24
CA GLU A 21 28.53 4.61 -21.65
C GLU A 21 27.04 4.96 -21.81
N PRO A 22 26.69 6.09 -22.48
CA PRO A 22 25.30 6.44 -22.74
C PRO A 22 24.59 5.42 -23.65
N GLY A 23 23.60 4.72 -23.09
CA GLY A 23 22.70 3.86 -23.85
C GLY A 23 21.59 4.65 -24.57
N ASN A 24 21.19 4.17 -25.75
CA ASN A 24 19.97 4.60 -26.44
C ASN A 24 18.97 3.46 -26.43
N LEU A 25 17.67 3.78 -26.35
CA LEU A 25 16.63 2.77 -26.51
C LEU A 25 16.73 2.11 -27.89
N THR A 26 16.59 0.81 -27.95
CA THR A 26 16.37 0.03 -29.17
C THR A 26 14.94 0.26 -29.70
N GLU A 27 14.63 -0.21 -30.91
CA GLU A 27 13.24 -0.16 -31.42
C GLU A 27 12.28 -0.99 -30.57
N GLU A 28 12.72 -2.15 -30.09
CA GLU A 28 11.93 -3.02 -29.22
C GLU A 28 11.62 -2.32 -27.89
N GLU A 29 12.64 -1.76 -27.23
CA GLU A 29 12.45 -0.98 -26.00
C GLU A 29 11.60 0.27 -26.21
N ARG A 30 11.73 0.96 -27.36
CA ARG A 30 10.86 2.09 -27.71
C ARG A 30 9.39 1.68 -27.82
N ASN A 31 9.11 0.49 -28.37
CA ASN A 31 7.75 -0.01 -28.51
C ASN A 31 7.16 -0.42 -27.14
N GLU A 32 7.93 -1.09 -26.28
CA GLU A 32 7.50 -1.40 -24.92
C GLU A 32 7.33 -0.13 -24.08
N TRP A 33 8.24 0.83 -24.21
CA TRP A 33 8.15 2.12 -23.54
C TRP A 33 6.84 2.86 -23.85
N LYS A 34 6.39 2.85 -25.12
CA LYS A 34 5.09 3.43 -25.50
C LYS A 34 3.93 2.76 -24.77
N LYS A 35 3.92 1.42 -24.69
CA LYS A 35 2.89 0.66 -23.95
C LYS A 35 2.92 0.98 -22.45
N LEU A 36 4.12 1.09 -21.88
CA LEU A 36 4.29 1.42 -20.47
C LEU A 36 3.82 2.86 -20.16
N ILE A 37 4.13 3.83 -21.02
CA ILE A 37 3.62 5.20 -20.87
C ILE A 37 2.11 5.22 -20.90
N GLU A 38 1.48 4.55 -21.87
CA GLU A 38 0.02 4.51 -21.97
C GLU A 38 -0.59 3.87 -20.71
N LYS A 39 -0.04 2.74 -20.27
CA LYS A 39 -0.49 2.06 -19.04
C LYS A 39 -0.32 2.96 -17.82
N PHE A 40 0.89 3.44 -17.56
CA PHE A 40 1.22 4.18 -16.34
C PHE A 40 0.66 5.60 -16.33
N GLY A 41 0.36 6.17 -17.49
CA GLY A 41 -0.34 7.44 -17.64
C GLY A 41 -1.87 7.31 -17.59
N SER A 42 -2.42 6.10 -17.55
CA SER A 42 -3.87 5.90 -17.48
C SER A 42 -4.42 6.17 -16.07
N ASP A 43 -5.67 6.66 -16.01
CA ASP A 43 -6.41 6.81 -14.75
C ASP A 43 -6.56 5.48 -14.03
N LYS A 44 -6.74 4.38 -14.79
CA LYS A 44 -6.84 3.03 -14.21
C LYS A 44 -5.59 2.63 -13.43
N TRP A 45 -4.40 3.04 -13.87
CA TRP A 45 -3.17 2.79 -13.13
C TRP A 45 -2.98 3.79 -11.98
N THR A 46 -3.24 5.07 -12.24
CA THR A 46 -3.05 6.17 -11.28
C THR A 46 -3.98 6.01 -10.08
N TYR A 47 -5.25 5.71 -10.32
CA TYR A 47 -6.30 5.54 -9.31
C TYR A 47 -6.67 4.06 -9.12
N LYS A 48 -5.69 3.17 -9.28
CA LYS A 48 -5.93 1.72 -9.24
C LYS A 48 -6.63 1.29 -7.96
N LYS A 49 -6.25 1.86 -6.81
CA LYS A 49 -6.82 1.52 -5.50
C LYS A 49 -8.27 1.96 -5.40
N GLU A 50 -8.61 3.10 -5.98
CA GLU A 50 -9.96 3.63 -6.07
C GLU A 50 -10.85 2.75 -6.94
N PHE A 51 -10.36 2.28 -8.09
CA PHE A 51 -11.11 1.32 -8.90
C PHE A 51 -11.27 -0.06 -8.24
N GLU A 52 -10.27 -0.52 -7.48
CA GLU A 52 -10.32 -1.82 -6.80
C GLU A 52 -11.25 -1.81 -5.57
N HIS A 53 -11.45 -0.65 -4.94
CA HIS A 53 -12.24 -0.48 -3.72
C HIS A 53 -13.25 0.68 -3.84
N GLU A 54 -13.85 0.85 -5.03
CA GLU A 54 -14.69 2.00 -5.38
C GLU A 54 -15.78 2.24 -4.34
N ARG A 55 -16.55 1.19 -4.02
CA ARG A 55 -17.61 1.24 -3.00
C ARG A 55 -17.08 1.71 -1.63
N LEU A 56 -15.94 1.19 -1.19
CA LEU A 56 -15.38 1.54 0.13
C LEU A 56 -14.96 3.01 0.19
N LEU A 57 -14.28 3.48 -0.85
CA LEU A 57 -13.72 4.83 -0.89
C LEU A 57 -14.77 5.90 -1.23
N GLU A 58 -15.86 5.55 -1.89
CA GLU A 58 -17.01 6.45 -2.08
C GLU A 58 -17.80 6.68 -0.78
N ILE A 59 -17.94 5.63 0.04
CA ILE A 59 -18.73 5.68 1.26
C ILE A 59 -18.03 6.46 2.37
N ILE A 60 -16.70 6.49 2.37
CA ILE A 60 -15.95 7.10 3.47
C ILE A 60 -16.01 8.63 3.42
N THR A 61 -16.78 9.18 4.35
CA THR A 61 -17.04 10.63 4.48
C THR A 61 -16.41 11.25 5.71
N GLY A 62 -15.77 10.44 6.58
CA GLY A 62 -15.11 10.87 7.81
C GLY A 62 -14.32 9.73 8.47
N LYS A 63 -13.86 9.96 9.70
CA LYS A 63 -13.04 8.95 10.44
C LYS A 63 -13.77 7.64 10.68
N CYS A 64 -15.07 7.68 10.94
CA CYS A 64 -15.89 6.49 10.89
C CYS A 64 -17.35 6.81 10.63
N THR A 65 -17.94 6.14 9.64
CA THR A 65 -19.31 6.34 9.16
C THR A 65 -20.08 5.03 9.30
N LYS A 66 -21.19 5.05 10.06
CA LYS A 66 -22.14 3.94 10.11
C LYS A 66 -23.05 4.02 8.88
N VAL A 67 -22.96 3.04 8.00
CA VAL A 67 -23.69 3.00 6.71
C VAL A 67 -25.06 2.35 6.89
N SER A 68 -25.13 1.31 7.73
CA SER A 68 -26.36 0.63 8.12
C SER A 68 -26.24 0.09 9.54
N GLU A 69 -27.28 -0.58 10.04
CA GLU A 69 -27.26 -1.17 11.39
C GLU A 69 -26.06 -2.10 11.60
N ASP A 70 -25.70 -2.86 10.56
CA ASP A 70 -24.67 -3.88 10.57
C ASP A 70 -23.36 -3.47 9.90
N ILE A 71 -23.34 -2.40 9.09
CA ILE A 71 -22.17 -2.00 8.27
C ILE A 71 -21.58 -0.68 8.77
N GLN A 72 -20.28 -0.69 9.02
CA GLN A 72 -19.50 0.45 9.46
C GLN A 72 -18.23 0.56 8.62
N VAL A 73 -17.91 1.77 8.16
CA VAL A 73 -16.69 2.07 7.40
C VAL A 73 -15.86 3.06 8.19
N CYS A 74 -14.61 2.76 8.50
CA CYS A 74 -13.73 3.63 9.26
C CYS A 74 -12.37 3.81 8.61
N GLU A 75 -11.74 4.94 8.93
CA GLU A 75 -10.37 5.27 8.56
C GLU A 75 -9.54 5.60 9.81
N ALA A 76 -8.31 5.08 9.84
CA ALA A 76 -7.30 5.59 10.74
C ALA A 76 -5.96 5.82 10.04
N THR A 77 -5.28 6.84 10.54
CA THR A 77 -3.87 7.08 10.25
C THR A 77 -3.04 6.75 11.48
N TYR A 78 -1.98 5.98 11.26
CA TYR A 78 -1.06 5.51 12.28
C TYR A 78 0.38 5.84 11.87
N LYS A 79 1.09 6.58 12.73
CA LYS A 79 2.46 7.00 12.46
C LYS A 79 3.43 6.05 13.17
N THR A 80 4.25 5.40 12.36
CA THR A 80 5.43 4.61 12.77
C THR A 80 6.69 5.39 12.35
N GLU A 81 7.75 4.69 11.96
CA GLU A 81 8.81 5.30 11.14
C GLU A 81 8.21 5.88 9.84
N LYS A 82 7.31 5.14 9.20
CA LYS A 82 6.48 5.58 8.06
C LYS A 82 5.00 5.72 8.44
N LEU A 83 4.22 6.31 7.56
CA LEU A 83 2.78 6.51 7.71
C LEU A 83 2.03 5.28 7.20
N LEU A 84 1.11 4.79 8.01
CA LEU A 84 0.09 3.83 7.64
C LEU A 84 -1.27 4.53 7.62
N ARG A 85 -2.04 4.30 6.57
CA ARG A 85 -3.44 4.70 6.45
C ARG A 85 -4.26 3.45 6.16
N ILE A 86 -5.20 3.18 7.04
CA ILE A 86 -6.07 2.01 7.00
C ILE A 86 -7.50 2.50 6.80
N ILE A 87 -8.19 1.93 5.82
CA ILE A 87 -9.63 2.07 5.64
C ILE A 87 -10.23 0.68 5.72
N ILE A 88 -11.22 0.48 6.58
CA ILE A 88 -11.88 -0.83 6.77
C ILE A 88 -13.39 -0.69 6.63
N GLU A 89 -14.00 -1.66 5.97
CA GLU A 89 -15.43 -1.95 6.10
C GLU A 89 -15.61 -3.15 7.01
N VAL A 90 -16.52 -3.02 7.96
CA VAL A 90 -16.84 -4.05 8.94
C VAL A 90 -18.33 -4.33 8.87
N SER A 91 -18.68 -5.61 8.72
CA SER A 91 -20.05 -6.09 8.85
C SER A 91 -20.15 -7.18 9.90
N LYS A 92 -21.06 -7.02 10.86
CA LYS A 92 -21.31 -8.01 11.94
C LYS A 92 -20.02 -8.43 12.69
N GLY A 93 -19.14 -7.46 12.93
CA GLY A 93 -17.86 -7.66 13.64
C GLY A 93 -16.73 -8.29 12.80
N LYS A 94 -16.93 -8.47 11.49
CA LYS A 94 -15.92 -9.02 10.57
C LYS A 94 -15.55 -8.01 9.50
N ILE A 95 -14.28 -8.03 9.10
CA ILE A 95 -13.78 -7.20 7.99
C ILE A 95 -14.39 -7.73 6.68
N THR A 96 -15.11 -6.88 5.95
CA THR A 96 -15.63 -7.22 4.62
C THR A 96 -14.80 -6.62 3.49
N ASP A 97 -14.10 -5.51 3.77
CA ASP A 97 -13.13 -4.90 2.86
C ASP A 97 -12.07 -4.13 3.65
N VAL A 98 -10.86 -4.02 3.12
CA VAL A 98 -9.76 -3.28 3.73
C VAL A 98 -8.81 -2.71 2.68
N VAL A 99 -8.46 -1.43 2.86
CA VAL A 99 -7.42 -0.75 2.10
C VAL A 99 -6.32 -0.32 3.06
N ILE A 100 -5.11 -0.81 2.79
CA ILE A 100 -3.89 -0.44 3.47
C ILE A 100 -3.06 0.40 2.50
N SER A 101 -2.68 1.60 2.92
CA SER A 101 -1.90 2.56 2.13
C SER A 101 -0.95 3.37 3.01
N GLY A 102 -0.04 4.12 2.39
CA GLY A 102 0.97 4.89 3.12
C GLY A 102 2.29 5.01 2.36
N ASP A 103 3.34 5.47 3.05
CA ASP A 103 4.69 5.65 2.52
C ASP A 103 5.70 4.61 3.06
N PHE A 104 5.20 3.43 3.42
CA PHE A 104 5.98 2.24 3.78
C PHE A 104 6.29 1.39 2.54
N PHE A 105 7.24 0.46 2.68
CA PHE A 105 7.62 -0.44 1.59
C PHE A 105 7.38 -1.89 1.98
N MET A 106 6.82 -2.65 1.05
CA MET A 106 6.64 -4.08 1.18
C MET A 106 7.21 -4.79 -0.05
N GLU A 107 7.96 -5.86 0.17
CA GLU A 107 8.58 -6.64 -0.90
C GLU A 107 8.24 -8.13 -0.76
N PRO A 108 7.72 -8.78 -1.82
CA PRO A 108 7.39 -8.20 -3.12
C PRO A 108 6.23 -7.19 -3.05
N TYR A 109 6.14 -6.25 -4.00
CA TYR A 109 5.11 -5.21 -4.00
C TYR A 109 3.67 -5.75 -4.04
N THR A 110 3.50 -6.99 -4.52
CA THR A 110 2.21 -7.70 -4.57
C THR A 110 1.73 -8.17 -3.19
N ALA A 111 2.62 -8.26 -2.21
CA ALA A 111 2.30 -8.79 -0.88
C ALA A 111 1.26 -7.95 -0.14
N LEU A 112 1.20 -6.64 -0.36
CA LEU A 112 0.23 -5.77 0.30
C LEU A 112 -1.20 -6.18 -0.05
N ARG A 113 -1.44 -6.46 -1.33
CA ARG A 113 -2.74 -6.93 -1.81
C ARG A 113 -3.12 -8.28 -1.21
N LEU A 114 -2.16 -9.21 -1.13
CA LEU A 114 -2.40 -10.53 -0.53
C LEU A 114 -2.72 -10.42 0.96
N LEU A 115 -2.10 -9.47 1.66
CA LEU A 115 -2.42 -9.20 3.06
C LEU A 115 -3.85 -8.65 3.21
N GLU A 116 -4.24 -7.69 2.37
CA GLU A 116 -5.62 -7.16 2.35
C GLU A 116 -6.65 -8.30 2.13
N GLU A 117 -6.41 -9.17 1.16
CA GLU A 117 -7.27 -10.34 0.86
C GLU A 117 -7.34 -11.32 2.05
N GLU A 118 -6.22 -11.60 2.72
CA GLU A 118 -6.16 -12.50 3.90
C GLU A 118 -6.90 -11.95 5.13
N LEU A 119 -7.04 -10.63 5.22
CA LEU A 119 -7.76 -9.96 6.32
C LEU A 119 -9.28 -9.99 6.11
N ILE A 120 -9.76 -10.19 4.88
CA ILE A 120 -11.21 -10.31 4.61
C ILE A 120 -11.78 -11.52 5.38
N GLY A 121 -12.91 -11.30 6.04
CA GLY A 121 -13.59 -12.28 6.88
C GLY A 121 -13.01 -12.44 8.29
N ALA A 122 -11.86 -11.83 8.59
CA ALA A 122 -11.30 -11.82 9.93
C ALA A 122 -12.22 -11.08 10.90
N LYS A 123 -12.34 -11.59 12.12
CA LYS A 123 -12.96 -10.81 13.18
C LYS A 123 -12.05 -9.66 13.57
N LEU A 124 -12.70 -8.59 14.00
CA LEU A 124 -12.06 -7.40 14.50
C LEU A 124 -11.63 -7.58 15.97
N GLU A 125 -10.81 -8.60 16.19
CA GLU A 125 -10.28 -8.98 17.51
C GLU A 125 -8.75 -8.97 17.41
N ARG A 126 -8.10 -8.35 18.41
CA ARG A 126 -6.64 -8.13 18.40
C ARG A 126 -5.87 -9.43 18.21
N GLU A 127 -6.31 -10.49 18.87
CA GLU A 127 -5.69 -11.81 18.84
C GLU A 127 -5.77 -12.43 17.43
N GLU A 128 -6.97 -12.41 16.82
CA GLU A 128 -7.19 -12.97 15.47
C GLU A 128 -6.42 -12.19 14.40
N LEU A 129 -6.44 -10.85 14.46
CA LEU A 129 -5.68 -10.00 13.55
C LEU A 129 -4.17 -10.20 13.71
N SER A 130 -3.70 -10.28 14.96
CA SER A 130 -2.28 -10.55 15.25
C SER A 130 -1.82 -11.89 14.68
N GLU A 131 -2.64 -12.94 14.81
CA GLU A 131 -2.33 -14.26 14.28
C GLU A 131 -2.28 -14.25 12.75
N LYS A 132 -3.29 -13.66 12.09
CA LYS A 132 -3.34 -13.55 10.63
C LYS A 132 -2.15 -12.79 10.07
N VAL A 133 -1.86 -11.61 10.63
CA VAL A 133 -0.73 -10.78 10.20
C VAL A 133 0.60 -11.53 10.41
N ARG A 134 0.84 -12.11 11.60
CA ARG A 134 2.07 -12.88 11.86
C ARG A 134 2.20 -14.09 10.94
N SER A 135 1.11 -14.82 10.69
CA SER A 135 1.08 -15.96 9.78
C SER A 135 1.42 -15.54 8.34
N PHE A 136 0.87 -14.42 7.87
CA PHE A 136 1.18 -13.86 6.55
C PHE A 136 2.68 -13.61 6.38
N PHE A 137 3.29 -12.86 7.30
CA PHE A 137 4.72 -12.54 7.21
C PHE A 137 5.63 -13.77 7.36
N LYS A 138 5.23 -14.79 8.15
CA LYS A 138 5.98 -16.05 8.25
C LYS A 138 5.93 -16.88 6.96
N LYS A 139 4.78 -16.94 6.29
CA LYS A 139 4.57 -17.77 5.10
C LYS A 139 5.11 -17.13 3.83
N ALA A 140 5.01 -15.81 3.72
CA ALA A 140 5.14 -15.13 2.44
C ALA A 140 6.56 -14.63 2.13
N GLY A 141 7.54 -14.80 3.02
CA GLY A 141 8.91 -14.29 2.81
C GLY A 141 8.96 -12.77 2.60
N VAL A 142 7.96 -12.07 3.14
CA VAL A 142 7.72 -10.65 2.87
C VAL A 142 8.61 -9.79 3.74
N ARG A 143 9.28 -8.82 3.12
CA ARG A 143 10.01 -7.78 3.83
C ARG A 143 9.13 -6.55 3.97
N LEU A 144 9.00 -6.07 5.21
CA LEU A 144 8.35 -4.79 5.53
C LEU A 144 9.42 -3.81 6.00
N VAL A 145 9.48 -2.63 5.37
CA VAL A 145 10.43 -1.57 5.70
C VAL A 145 9.66 -0.30 6.08
N GLY A 146 10.06 0.31 7.19
CA GLY A 146 9.44 1.51 7.73
C GLY A 146 8.20 1.26 8.60
N ALA A 147 7.83 -0.01 8.85
CA ALA A 147 6.81 -0.43 9.81
C ALA A 147 7.10 -1.87 10.28
N LYS A 148 6.45 -2.31 11.36
CA LYS A 148 6.48 -3.70 11.83
C LYS A 148 5.12 -4.37 11.64
N PRO A 149 5.07 -5.72 11.57
CA PRO A 149 3.80 -6.45 11.55
C PRO A 149 2.86 -6.05 12.69
N GLU A 150 3.40 -5.81 13.89
CA GLU A 150 2.64 -5.32 15.04
C GLU A 150 2.02 -3.95 14.80
N ASP A 151 2.70 -3.05 14.09
CA ASP A 151 2.16 -1.71 13.78
C ASP A 151 0.94 -1.78 12.85
N LEU A 152 0.88 -2.77 11.96
CA LEU A 152 -0.29 -3.02 11.12
C LEU A 152 -1.49 -3.42 11.97
N VAL A 153 -1.27 -4.26 12.99
CA VAL A 153 -2.33 -4.65 13.94
C VAL A 153 -2.79 -3.43 14.73
N GLU A 154 -1.88 -2.60 15.25
CA GLU A 154 -2.26 -1.36 15.96
C GLU A 154 -3.03 -0.40 15.05
N ALA A 155 -2.62 -0.26 13.79
CA ALA A 155 -3.31 0.58 12.83
C ALA A 155 -4.73 0.07 12.50
N LEU A 156 -4.89 -1.25 12.35
CA LEU A 156 -6.20 -1.90 12.16
C LEU A 156 -7.10 -1.72 13.39
N MET A 157 -6.56 -1.93 14.59
CA MET A 157 -7.30 -1.71 15.84
C MET A 157 -7.70 -0.25 15.99
N LYS A 158 -6.82 0.70 15.66
CA LYS A 158 -7.14 2.12 15.69
C LYS A 158 -8.20 2.51 14.67
N ALA A 159 -8.20 1.90 13.48
CA ALA A 159 -9.27 2.09 12.50
C ALA A 159 -10.61 1.57 13.03
N SER A 160 -10.59 0.59 13.92
CA SER A 160 -11.78 0.01 14.50
C SER A 160 -12.35 0.74 15.71
N GLU A 161 -11.55 1.60 16.35
CA GLU A 161 -11.99 2.39 17.49
C GLU A 161 -13.07 3.36 17.05
N ARG A 162 -14.30 3.12 17.52
CA ARG A 162 -15.41 4.04 17.30
C ARG A 162 -15.02 5.41 17.85
N PRO A 163 -15.14 6.51 17.08
CA PRO A 163 -15.34 7.80 17.69
C PRO A 163 -16.59 7.65 18.56
N HIS A 164 -16.47 7.86 19.87
CA HIS A 164 -17.60 7.88 20.78
C HIS A 164 -18.71 8.74 20.17
N LEU A 165 -19.84 8.12 19.83
CA LEU A 165 -21.12 8.78 19.56
C LEU A 165 -21.95 8.73 20.83
#